data_AF-A0A0A9WBG1-F1
#
_entry.id   AF-A0A0A9WBG1-F1
#
_cell.length_a   1.000
_cell.length_b   1.000
_cell.length_c   1.000
_cell.angle_alpha   90.00
_cell.angle_beta   90.00
_cell.angle_gamma   90.00
#
_symmetry.space_group_name_H-M   'P 1'
#
loop_
_entity.id
_entity.type
_entity.pdbx_description
1 polymer ?
#
loop_
_entity_poly.entity_id
_entity_poly.type
_entity_poly.pdbx_seq_one_letter_code
_entity_poly.pdbx_strand_id
1 'polypeptide(L)'
;LLFALSVKLNLKITHLDATTAFLNSDLDESILMKQPEGFCFNPKKICFMKKAIYGLKQSSRLWNKDAVKALLEFGFKQSKYESCVFQKHFDNGSIMIVSIYVDDFLIFENNE
;
A
#
# COMPACT_ATOMS: atom_id res chain seq x y z
N LEU A 1 -2.60 -6.83 -18.82
CA LEU A 1 -4.08 -6.85 -18.94
C LEU A 1 -4.70 -5.47 -18.65
N LEU A 2 -4.49 -4.87 -17.46
CA LEU A 2 -5.08 -3.57 -17.11
C LEU A 2 -4.75 -2.44 -18.11
N PHE A 3 -3.51 -2.39 -18.63
CA PHE A 3 -3.14 -1.47 -19.71
C PHE A 3 -3.92 -1.66 -21.02
N ALA A 4 -4.26 -2.90 -21.38
CA ALA A 4 -5.09 -3.14 -22.56
C ALA A 4 -6.55 -2.72 -22.30
N LEU A 5 -7.03 -2.94 -21.07
CA LEU A 5 -8.35 -2.50 -20.63
C LEU A 5 -8.46 -0.97 -20.61
N SER A 6 -7.40 -0.28 -20.17
CA SER A 6 -7.38 1.18 -20.13
C SER A 6 -7.48 1.80 -21.52
N VAL A 7 -6.79 1.23 -22.51
CA VAL A 7 -6.94 1.65 -23.92
C VAL A 7 -8.37 1.40 -24.41
N LYS A 8 -8.93 0.22 -24.13
CA LYS A 8 -10.29 -0.15 -24.57
C LYS A 8 -11.38 0.75 -23.95
N LEU A 9 -11.21 1.14 -22.69
CA LEU A 9 -12.19 1.91 -21.93
C LEU A 9 -11.85 3.42 -21.85
N ASN A 10 -10.81 3.85 -22.56
CA ASN A 10 -10.29 5.23 -22.53
C ASN A 10 -10.02 5.74 -21.10
N LEU A 11 -9.34 4.92 -20.29
CA LEU A 11 -8.97 5.29 -18.92
C LEU A 11 -7.60 5.98 -18.91
N LYS A 12 -7.52 7.11 -18.21
CA LYS A 12 -6.26 7.76 -17.83
C LYS A 12 -5.55 6.90 -16.79
N ILE A 13 -4.22 6.88 -16.87
CA ILE A 13 -3.37 6.13 -15.94
C ILE A 13 -2.56 7.12 -15.10
N THR A 14 -2.63 7.00 -13.79
CA THR A 14 -1.80 7.73 -12.83
C THR A 14 -1.02 6.73 -11.99
N HIS A 15 0.29 6.93 -11.88
CA HIS A 15 1.15 6.16 -10.98
C HIS A 15 1.42 6.97 -9.73
N LEU A 16 1.28 6.35 -8.56
CA LEU A 16 1.63 6.91 -7.27
C LEU A 16 2.59 5.96 -6.56
N ASP A 17 3.55 6.55 -5.86
CA ASP A 17 4.51 5.84 -5.00
C ASP A 17 4.27 6.26 -3.54
N ALA A 18 4.05 5.28 -2.66
CA ALA A 18 3.74 5.53 -1.26
C ALA A 18 5.00 5.89 -0.48
N THR A 19 5.12 7.15 -0.09
CA THR A 19 6.24 7.62 0.72
C THR A 19 6.34 6.86 2.05
N THR A 20 7.50 6.26 2.28
CA THR A 20 7.78 5.48 3.48
C THR A 20 6.72 4.40 3.78
N ALA A 21 6.21 3.71 2.75
CA ALA A 21 5.14 2.71 2.83
C ALA A 21 5.07 1.95 4.17
N PHE A 22 6.14 1.24 4.55
CA PHE A 22 6.17 0.42 5.76
C PHE A 22 6.09 1.20 7.08
N LEU A 23 6.59 2.44 7.13
CA LEU A 23 6.53 3.26 8.35
C LEU A 23 5.11 3.74 8.68
N ASN A 24 4.18 3.65 7.73
CA ASN A 24 2.77 3.93 7.99
C ASN A 24 2.13 2.84 8.86
N SER A 25 2.65 1.61 8.82
CA SER A 25 2.09 0.46 9.54
C SER A 25 2.68 0.24 10.92
N ASP A 26 1.79 -0.02 11.89
CA ASP A 26 2.19 -0.47 13.23
C ASP A 26 2.60 -1.96 13.19
N LEU A 27 3.55 -2.33 14.05
CA LEU A 27 3.93 -3.73 14.22
C LEU A 27 2.86 -4.50 14.99
N ASP A 28 2.50 -5.68 14.48
CA ASP A 28 1.62 -6.65 15.16
C ASP A 28 2.37 -7.53 16.18
N GLU A 29 3.69 -7.44 16.21
CA GLU A 29 4.57 -8.20 17.11
C GLU A 29 5.57 -7.28 17.81
N SER A 30 5.99 -7.67 19.01
CA SER A 30 7.05 -6.97 19.75
C SER A 30 8.41 -7.32 19.16
N ILE A 31 9.01 -6.37 18.43
CA ILE A 31 10.34 -6.56 17.84
C ILE A 31 11.33 -5.58 18.45
N LEU A 32 12.44 -6.14 18.90
CA LEU A 32 13.57 -5.42 19.46
C LEU A 32 14.70 -5.41 18.44
N MET A 33 15.42 -4.30 18.33
CA MET A 33 16.61 -4.19 17.50
C MET A 33 17.77 -3.59 18.29
N LYS A 34 19.00 -3.91 17.87
CA LYS A 34 20.17 -3.14 18.30
C LYS A 34 20.01 -1.69 17.82
N GLN A 35 20.61 -0.77 18.56
CA GLN A 35 20.68 0.62 18.12
C GLN A 35 21.36 0.70 16.74
N PRO A 36 20.83 1.50 15.80
CA PRO A 36 21.40 1.63 14.48
C PRO A 36 22.77 2.33 14.54
N GLU A 37 23.59 2.06 13.53
CA GLU A 37 24.87 2.73 13.39
C GLU A 37 24.67 4.26 13.31
N GLY A 38 25.53 5.03 13.99
CA GLY A 38 25.39 6.48 14.10
C GLY A 38 24.43 6.98 15.20
N PHE A 39 23.65 6.09 15.84
CA PHE A 39 22.82 6.43 16.99
C PHE A 39 23.19 5.55 18.19
N CYS A 40 23.95 6.09 19.15
CA CYS A 40 24.29 5.36 20.37
C CYS A 40 24.14 6.25 21.60
N PHE A 41 22.96 6.21 22.23
CA PHE A 41 22.72 6.92 23.48
C PHE A 41 23.36 6.18 24.67
N ASN A 42 23.21 4.85 24.72
CA ASN A 42 23.85 3.98 25.70
C ASN A 42 24.02 2.58 25.10
N PRO A 43 25.24 2.04 24.97
CA PRO A 43 25.50 0.74 24.32
C PRO A 43 24.75 -0.45 24.93
N LYS A 44 24.31 -0.35 26.20
CA LYS A 44 23.56 -1.41 26.89
C LYS A 44 22.06 -1.39 26.59
N LYS A 45 21.56 -0.37 25.89
CA LYS A 45 20.14 -0.26 25.52
C LYS A 45 19.86 -0.88 24.15
N ILE A 46 18.64 -1.35 24.00
CA ILE A 46 18.06 -1.84 22.75
C ILE A 46 16.84 -0.98 22.38
N CYS A 47 16.49 -0.94 21.10
CA CYS A 47 15.35 -0.21 20.60
C CYS A 47 14.14 -1.13 20.52
N PHE A 48 13.00 -0.66 21.05
CA PHE A 48 11.70 -1.26 20.80
C PHE A 48 11.10 -0.60 19.56
N MET A 49 10.82 -1.40 18.53
CA MET A 49 10.24 -0.88 17.30
C MET A 49 8.73 -0.72 17.44
N LYS A 50 8.22 0.43 16.97
CA LYS A 50 6.78 0.73 16.96
C LYS A 50 6.16 0.57 15.56
N LYS A 51 6.92 0.97 14.53
CA LYS A 51 6.53 0.93 13.12
C LYS A 51 7.32 -0.12 12.36
N ALA A 52 6.74 -0.62 11.28
CA ALA A 52 7.44 -1.51 10.37
C ALA A 52 8.50 -0.73 9.55
N ILE A 53 9.60 -1.39 9.21
CA ILE A 53 10.70 -0.81 8.42
C ILE A 53 11.13 -1.76 7.31
N TYR A 54 11.88 -1.27 6.33
CA TYR A 54 12.50 -2.11 5.31
C TYR A 54 13.36 -3.22 5.95
N GLY A 55 13.27 -4.42 5.40
CA GLY A 55 14.06 -5.58 5.84
C GLY A 55 13.40 -6.46 6.90
N LEU A 56 12.28 -6.07 7.52
CA LEU A 56 11.52 -6.99 8.36
C LEU A 56 10.61 -7.87 7.50
N LYS A 57 10.59 -9.18 7.80
CA LYS A 57 9.79 -10.18 7.08
C LYS A 57 8.29 -9.87 7.02
N GLN A 58 7.76 -9.15 8.00
CA GLN A 58 6.33 -8.83 8.10
C GLN A 58 5.96 -7.43 7.57
N SER A 59 6.93 -6.58 7.22
CA SER A 59 6.66 -5.18 6.83
C SER A 59 5.74 -5.07 5.62
N SER A 60 6.03 -5.83 4.56
CA SER A 60 5.21 -5.80 3.33
C SER A 60 3.78 -6.30 3.58
N ARG A 61 3.61 -7.29 4.47
CA ARG A 61 2.28 -7.82 4.82
C ARG A 61 1.47 -6.82 5.64
N LEU A 62 2.10 -6.15 6.62
CA LEU A 62 1.45 -5.13 7.44
C LEU A 62 1.00 -3.95 6.58
N TRP A 63 1.90 -3.45 5.73
CA TRP A 63 1.58 -2.39 4.78
C TRP A 63 0.44 -2.76 3.83
N ASN A 64 0.49 -3.97 3.24
CA ASN A 64 -0.58 -4.40 2.37
C ASN A 64 -1.94 -4.46 3.09
N LYS A 65 -1.99 -4.92 4.35
CA LYS A 65 -3.23 -4.93 5.14
C LYS A 65 -3.78 -3.52 5.35
N ASP A 66 -2.93 -2.56 5.70
CA ASP A 66 -3.36 -1.17 5.94
C ASP A 66 -3.81 -0.49 4.64
N ALA A 67 -3.07 -0.70 3.54
CA ALA A 67 -3.43 -0.18 2.23
C ALA A 67 -4.77 -0.77 1.71
N VAL A 68 -4.96 -2.09 1.85
CA VAL A 68 -6.23 -2.77 1.51
C VAL A 68 -7.36 -2.20 2.35
N LYS A 69 -7.17 -2.09 3.67
CA LYS A 69 -8.18 -1.53 4.58
C LYS A 69 -8.58 -0.11 4.17
N ALA A 70 -7.60 0.76 3.89
CA ALA A 70 -7.86 2.13 3.44
C ALA A 70 -8.67 2.17 2.13
N LEU A 71 -8.32 1.34 1.13
CA LEU A 71 -9.09 1.27 -0.12
C LEU A 71 -10.54 0.81 0.12
N LEU A 72 -10.76 -0.18 0.98
CA LEU A 72 -12.10 -0.63 1.33
C LEU A 72 -12.90 0.48 2.03
N GLU A 73 -12.28 1.22 2.95
CA GLU A 73 -12.89 2.38 3.62
C GLU A 73 -13.22 3.52 2.66
N PHE A 74 -12.42 3.71 1.59
CA PHE A 74 -12.74 4.62 0.50
C PHE A 74 -13.84 4.12 -0.45
N GLY A 75 -14.43 2.95 -0.17
CA GLY A 75 -15.55 2.38 -0.92
C GLY A 75 -15.16 1.63 -2.17
N PHE A 76 -13.88 1.26 -2.33
CA PHE A 76 -13.48 0.34 -3.37
C PHE A 76 -13.90 -1.09 -3.03
N LYS A 77 -14.13 -1.89 -4.06
CA LYS A 77 -14.37 -3.32 -3.94
C LYS A 77 -13.16 -4.07 -4.49
N GLN A 78 -12.58 -4.95 -3.68
CA GLN A 78 -11.49 -5.83 -4.11
C GLN A 78 -12.01 -6.82 -5.17
N SER A 79 -11.21 -7.08 -6.19
CA SER A 79 -11.51 -8.06 -7.23
C SER A 79 -11.52 -9.47 -6.64
N LYS A 80 -12.44 -10.30 -7.12
CA LYS A 80 -12.54 -11.73 -6.74
C LYS A 80 -11.46 -12.59 -7.41
N TYR A 81 -10.85 -12.08 -8.48
CA TYR A 81 -9.90 -12.82 -9.30
C TYR A 81 -8.45 -12.43 -9.02
N GLU A 82 -8.23 -11.17 -8.61
CA GLU A 82 -6.89 -10.63 -8.36
C GLU A 82 -6.88 -9.76 -7.10
N SER A 83 -6.17 -10.20 -6.06
CA SER A 83 -6.19 -9.54 -4.75
C SER A 83 -5.53 -8.15 -4.75
N CYS A 84 -4.69 -7.86 -5.73
CA CYS A 84 -4.06 -6.54 -5.87
C CYS A 84 -4.93 -5.52 -6.60
N VAL A 85 -6.09 -5.92 -7.15
CA VAL A 85 -6.94 -5.06 -7.97
C VAL A 85 -8.22 -4.68 -7.22
N PHE A 86 -8.55 -3.40 -7.27
CA PHE A 86 -9.69 -2.79 -6.62
C PHE A 86 -10.46 -1.95 -7.63
N GLN A 87 -11.78 -1.91 -7.52
CA GLN A 87 -12.62 -1.12 -8.43
C GLN A 87 -13.70 -0.35 -7.68
N LYS A 88 -14.01 0.85 -8.16
CA LYS A 88 -15.12 1.67 -7.72
C LYS A 88 -15.88 2.16 -8.94
N HIS A 89 -17.20 2.03 -8.91
CA HIS A 89 -18.11 2.51 -9.94
C HIS A 89 -18.86 3.71 -9.38
N PHE A 90 -19.03 4.74 -10.19
CA PHE A 90 -19.71 5.97 -9.81
C PHE A 90 -21.08 6.05 -10.50
N ASP A 91 -21.98 6.87 -9.96
CA ASP A 91 -23.37 6.99 -10.45
C ASP A 91 -23.45 7.58 -11.86
N ASN A 92 -22.45 8.37 -12.27
CA ASN A 92 -22.31 8.91 -13.63
C ASN A 92 -21.81 7.85 -14.64
N GLY A 93 -21.61 6.60 -14.22
CA GLY A 93 -21.10 5.51 -15.04
C GLY A 93 -19.58 5.48 -15.19
N SER A 94 -18.84 6.40 -14.55
CA SER A 94 -17.38 6.35 -14.54
C SER A 94 -16.87 5.20 -13.66
N ILE A 95 -15.64 4.76 -13.94
CA ILE A 95 -14.98 3.69 -13.21
C ILE A 95 -13.58 4.15 -12.80
N MET A 96 -13.19 3.76 -11.59
CA MET A 96 -11.82 3.85 -11.11
C MET A 96 -11.34 2.45 -10.72
N ILE A 97 -10.20 2.05 -11.25
CA ILE A 97 -9.52 0.79 -10.95
C ILE A 97 -8.18 1.13 -10.32
N VAL A 98 -7.87 0.54 -9.18
CA VAL A 98 -6.58 0.69 -8.49
C VAL A 98 -5.90 -0.67 -8.45
N SER A 99 -4.65 -0.73 -8.89
CA SER A 99 -3.77 -1.88 -8.72
C SER A 99 -2.65 -1.53 -7.76
N ILE A 100 -2.42 -2.34 -6.74
CA ILE A 100 -1.34 -2.15 -5.77
C ILE A 100 -0.24 -3.19 -5.98
N TYR A 101 1.02 -2.74 -6.02
CA TYR A 101 2.18 -3.62 -5.90
C TYR A 101 3.17 -3.03 -4.90
N VAL A 102 3.22 -3.60 -3.69
CA VAL A 102 4.03 -3.09 -2.58
C VAL A 102 3.70 -1.61 -2.33
N ASP A 103 4.59 -0.68 -2.67
CA ASP A 103 4.51 0.77 -2.52
C ASP A 103 3.93 1.48 -3.76
N ASP A 104 3.86 0.79 -4.90
CA ASP A 104 3.30 1.32 -6.15
C ASP A 104 1.78 1.17 -6.22
N PHE A 105 1.11 2.25 -6.63
CA PHE A 105 -0.31 2.27 -6.96
C PHE A 105 -0.47 2.73 -8.41
N LEU A 106 -1.14 1.92 -9.22
CA LEU A 106 -1.59 2.31 -10.55
C LEU A 106 -3.09 2.55 -10.52
N ILE A 107 -3.48 3.78 -10.81
CA ILE A 107 -4.87 4.21 -10.87
C ILE A 107 -5.27 4.36 -12.34
N PHE A 108 -6.36 3.70 -12.71
CA PHE A 108 -6.96 3.77 -14.03
C PHE A 108 -8.37 4.36 -13.89
N GLU A 109 -8.63 5.52 -14.46
CA GLU A 109 -9.90 6.21 -14.28
C GLU A 109 -10.36 6.97 -15.52
N ASN A 110 -11.67 7.16 -15.64
CA ASN A 110 -12.31 8.09 -16.58
C ASN A 110 -13.23 9.08 -15.88
N ASN A 111 -13.01 9.27 -14.58
CA ASN A 111 -13.63 10.31 -13.79
C ASN A 111 -12.67 11.51 -13.76
N GLU A 112 -13.08 12.65 -14.33
CA GLU A 112 -12.39 13.93 -14.10
C GLU A 112 -12.88 14.58 -12.80
#